data_AF-A0A429JYN5-F1
#
_entry.id   AF-A0A429JYN5-F1
#
_cell.length_a   1.000
_cell.length_b   1.000
_cell.length_c   1.000
_cell.angle_alpha   90.00
_cell.angle_beta   90.00
_cell.angle_gamma   90.00
#
_symmetry.space_group_name_H-M   'P 1'
#
loop_
_entity.id
_entity.type
_entity.pdbx_description
1 polymer ?
#
loop_
_entity_poly.entity_id
_entity_poly.type
_entity_poly.pdbx_seq_one_letter_code
_entity_poly.pdbx_strand_id
1 'polypeptide(L)'
;MNTNEREAFEEAYLSVGGKQRELELEDGEYTNSKSQLGWELWQIKTLAVPNQIINEIQSWVAVHSTQAMELDGEEFVVGANELAEFIDQLVKGESGEQP
;
A
#
# COMPACT_ATOMS: atom_id res chain seq x y z
N MET A 1 5.34 10.78 -8.11
CA MET A 1 5.65 11.00 -6.68
C MET A 1 4.89 12.24 -6.26
N ASN A 2 3.92 12.10 -5.35
CA ASN A 2 3.14 13.25 -4.89
C ASN A 2 4.04 14.10 -3.97
N THR A 3 4.27 15.36 -4.32
CA THR A 3 5.11 16.31 -3.56
C THR A 3 4.76 16.31 -2.06
N ASN A 4 3.48 16.16 -1.75
CA ASN A 4 2.94 16.12 -0.39
C ASN A 4 3.50 14.99 0.50
N GLU A 5 3.79 13.79 -0.04
CA GLU A 5 4.31 12.69 0.79
C GLU A 5 5.79 12.88 1.14
N ARG A 6 6.53 13.49 0.22
CA ARG A 6 7.95 13.80 0.43
C ARG A 6 8.10 14.90 1.47
N GLU A 7 7.31 15.97 1.38
CA GLU A 7 7.28 17.03 2.39
C GLU A 7 6.90 16.49 3.78
N ALA A 8 5.89 15.62 3.87
CA ALA A 8 5.49 15.01 5.13
C ALA A 8 6.60 14.14 5.77
N PHE A 9 7.36 13.40 4.95
CA PHE A 9 8.54 12.69 5.42
C PHE A 9 9.62 13.63 5.93
N GLU A 10 9.93 14.69 5.18
CA GLU A 10 11.00 15.63 5.54
C GLU A 10 10.69 16.34 6.86
N GLU A 11 9.45 16.79 7.05
CA GLU A 11 8.99 17.34 8.34
C GLU A 11 9.13 16.33 9.49
N ALA A 12 8.71 15.08 9.26
CA ALA A 12 8.83 14.03 10.26
C ALA A 12 10.30 13.73 10.60
N TYR A 13 11.16 13.65 9.59
CA TYR A 13 12.60 13.40 9.73
C TYR A 13 13.28 14.50 10.55
N LEU A 14 12.95 15.77 10.31
CA LEU A 14 13.45 16.90 11.10
C LEU A 14 12.91 16.89 12.53
N SER A 15 11.63 16.52 12.73
CA SER A 15 10.99 16.51 14.04
C SER A 15 11.65 15.53 15.03
N VAL A 16 12.24 14.45 14.52
CA VAL A 16 12.93 13.43 15.32
C VAL A 16 14.44 13.68 15.46
N GLY A 17 14.93 14.86 15.02
CA GLY A 17 16.32 15.28 15.18
C GLY A 17 17.20 15.10 13.94
N GLY A 18 16.61 14.79 12.78
CA GLY A 18 17.28 14.87 11.50
C GLY A 18 17.71 16.31 11.17
N LYS A 19 18.67 16.46 10.24
CA LYS A 19 19.20 17.78 9.87
C LYS A 19 18.82 18.15 8.45
N GLN A 20 18.56 19.44 8.21
CA GLN A 20 18.24 19.95 6.87
C GLN A 20 19.29 19.56 5.81
N ARG A 21 20.58 19.62 6.17
CA ARG A 21 21.70 19.22 5.29
C ARG A 21 21.71 17.73 4.91
N GLU A 22 20.92 16.90 5.58
CA GLU A 22 20.81 15.48 5.25
C GLU A 22 19.68 15.23 4.25
N LEU A 23 18.85 16.23 3.93
CA LEU A 23 17.73 16.13 2.98
C LEU A 23 18.10 16.60 1.57
N GLU A 24 19.40 16.71 1.26
CA GLU A 24 19.86 17.06 -0.09
C GLU A 24 19.49 15.94 -1.07
N LEU A 25 18.93 16.35 -2.22
CA LEU A 25 18.48 15.44 -3.27
C LEU A 25 19.40 15.57 -4.51
N GLU A 26 19.73 14.43 -5.12
CA GLU A 26 20.36 14.34 -6.43
C GLU A 26 19.59 13.31 -7.26
N ASP A 27 19.23 13.66 -8.50
CA ASP A 27 18.38 12.82 -9.38
C ASP A 27 17.08 12.30 -8.75
N GLY A 28 16.55 13.04 -7.76
CA GLY A 28 15.31 12.70 -7.06
C GLY A 28 15.47 11.74 -5.88
N GLU A 29 16.70 11.35 -5.53
CA GLU A 29 17.04 10.50 -4.39
C GLU A 29 17.81 11.28 -3.33
N TYR A 30 17.72 10.85 -2.06
CA TYR A 30 18.48 11.50 -1.00
C TYR A 30 19.95 11.08 -1.08
N THR A 31 20.85 12.06 -1.12
CA THR A 31 22.29 11.81 -1.20
C THR A 31 22.86 11.29 0.11
N ASN A 32 22.20 11.60 1.23
CA ASN A 32 22.59 11.12 2.54
C ASN A 32 21.95 9.75 2.83
N SER A 33 22.77 8.79 3.25
CA SER A 33 22.29 7.42 3.49
C SER A 33 21.24 7.31 4.60
N LYS A 34 21.20 8.23 5.57
CA LYS A 34 20.20 8.19 6.66
C LYS A 34 18.83 8.63 6.21
N SER A 35 18.76 9.71 5.43
CA SER A 35 17.49 10.20 4.87
C SER A 35 17.01 9.26 3.76
N GLN A 36 17.90 8.69 2.95
CA GLN A 36 17.51 7.66 1.98
C GLN A 36 16.90 6.43 2.67
N LEU A 37 17.56 5.88 3.69
CA LEU A 37 17.00 4.75 4.45
C LEU A 37 15.68 5.12 5.15
N GLY A 38 15.61 6.32 5.73
CA GLY A 38 14.39 6.84 6.34
C GLY A 38 13.24 6.93 5.34
N TRP A 39 13.54 7.37 4.12
CA TRP A 39 12.58 7.50 3.02
C TRP A 39 12.07 6.12 2.57
N GLU A 40 12.96 5.15 2.38
CA GLU A 40 12.56 3.77 2.04
C GLU A 40 11.64 3.17 3.12
N LEU A 41 11.98 3.35 4.40
CA LEU A 41 11.14 2.90 5.51
C LEU A 41 9.80 3.65 5.58
N TRP A 42 9.79 4.94 5.27
CA TRP A 42 8.57 5.74 5.19
C TRP A 42 7.63 5.22 4.12
N GLN A 43 8.16 4.94 2.92
CA GLN A 43 7.41 4.38 1.81
C GLN A 43 6.84 2.98 2.15
N ILE A 44 7.57 2.15 2.90
CA ILE A 44 7.03 0.87 3.41
C ILE A 44 5.89 1.09 4.40
N LYS A 45 5.97 2.14 5.23
CA LYS A 45 4.93 2.47 6.19
C LYS A 45 3.67 3.04 5.51
N THR A 46 3.83 3.74 4.38
CA THR A 46 2.74 4.25 3.56
C THR A 46 2.18 3.20 2.58
N LEU A 47 2.92 2.13 2.30
CA LEU A 47 2.40 0.87 1.71
C LEU A 47 1.45 0.10 2.65
N ALA A 48 0.98 0.72 3.75
CA ALA A 48 -0.17 0.24 4.48
C ALA A 48 -1.35 0.12 3.50
N VAL A 49 -1.63 -1.11 3.07
CA VAL A 49 -2.80 -1.46 2.26
C VAL A 49 -3.98 -0.68 2.82
N PRO A 50 -4.58 0.26 2.05
CA PRO A 50 -5.68 1.08 2.53
C PRO A 50 -6.70 0.19 3.22
N ASN A 51 -7.21 0.62 4.39
CA ASN A 51 -8.27 -0.12 5.09
C ASN A 51 -9.46 -0.41 4.16
N GLN A 52 -9.66 0.42 3.13
CA GLN A 52 -10.59 0.17 2.04
C GLN A 52 -10.29 -1.14 1.29
N ILE A 53 -9.06 -1.34 0.80
CA ILE A 53 -8.66 -2.61 0.14
C ILE A 53 -8.81 -3.80 1.10
N ILE A 54 -8.45 -3.65 2.38
CA ILE A 54 -8.64 -4.71 3.38
C ILE A 54 -10.13 -5.05 3.54
N ASN A 55 -11.00 -4.03 3.62
CA ASN A 55 -12.44 -4.21 3.73
C ASN A 55 -13.04 -4.85 2.47
N GLU A 56 -12.54 -4.51 1.28
CA GLU A 56 -12.99 -5.10 0.01
C GLU A 56 -12.58 -6.57 -0.10
N ILE A 57 -11.36 -6.93 0.33
CA ILE A 57 -10.93 -8.33 0.44
C ILE A 57 -11.83 -9.08 1.44
N GLN A 58 -12.10 -8.51 2.61
CA GLN A 58 -12.96 -9.14 3.61
C GLN A 58 -14.41 -9.32 3.12
N SER A 59 -14.95 -8.33 2.40
CA SER A 59 -16.31 -8.39 1.83
C SER A 59 -16.40 -9.47 0.75
N TRP A 60 -15.40 -9.55 -0.13
CA TRP A 60 -15.31 -10.58 -1.16
C TRP A 60 -15.24 -11.99 -0.54
N VAL A 61 -14.35 -12.22 0.43
CA VAL A 61 -14.25 -13.51 1.13
C VAL A 61 -15.57 -13.90 1.81
N ALA A 62 -16.30 -12.95 2.40
CA ALA A 62 -17.58 -13.21 3.06
C ALA A 62 -18.70 -13.62 2.07
N VAL A 63 -18.80 -12.93 0.93
CA VAL A 63 -19.76 -13.26 -0.14
C VAL A 63 -19.50 -14.66 -0.69
N HIS A 64 -18.24 -14.95 -1.00
CA HIS A 64 -17.83 -16.23 -1.56
C HIS A 64 -17.98 -17.40 -0.55
N SER A 65 -17.69 -17.16 0.74
CA SER A 65 -17.93 -18.15 1.80
C SER A 65 -19.42 -18.44 2.02
N THR A 66 -20.31 -17.45 1.79
CA THR A 66 -21.76 -17.65 1.89
C THR A 66 -22.28 -18.50 0.75
N GLN A 67 -21.83 -18.23 -0.49
CA GLN A 67 -22.16 -19.05 -1.67
C GLN A 67 -21.68 -20.50 -1.53
N ALA A 68 -20.51 -20.71 -0.92
CA ALA A 68 -19.99 -22.03 -0.59
C ALA A 68 -20.92 -22.83 0.35
N MET A 69 -21.51 -22.15 1.34
CA MET A 69 -22.41 -22.77 2.30
C MET A 69 -23.76 -23.18 1.67
N GLU A 70 -24.16 -22.53 0.58
CA GLU A 70 -25.38 -22.86 -0.18
C GLU A 70 -25.21 -24.08 -1.11
N LEU A 71 -23.98 -24.54 -1.35
CA LEU A 71 -23.64 -25.64 -2.26
C LEU A 71 -23.49 -27.01 -1.58
N ASP A 72 -24.10 -27.22 -0.40
CA ASP A 72 -24.21 -28.54 0.26
C ASP A 72 -22.86 -29.29 0.43
N GLY A 73 -21.83 -28.59 0.91
CA GLY A 73 -20.63 -29.22 1.46
C GLY A 73 -19.53 -29.55 0.46
N GLU A 74 -19.55 -29.00 -0.76
CA GLU A 74 -18.34 -28.92 -1.58
C GLU A 74 -17.34 -27.96 -0.92
N GLU A 75 -16.10 -28.42 -0.74
CA GLU A 75 -15.02 -27.62 -0.19
C GLU A 75 -14.78 -26.43 -1.12
N PHE A 76 -15.22 -25.25 -0.71
CA PHE A 76 -14.96 -24.03 -1.46
C PHE A 76 -13.51 -23.62 -1.28
N VAL A 77 -12.68 -24.17 -2.16
CA VAL A 77 -11.29 -23.78 -2.32
C VAL A 77 -11.29 -22.55 -3.21
N VAL A 78 -11.20 -21.36 -2.60
CA VAL A 78 -10.72 -20.20 -3.35
C VAL A 78 -9.34 -20.58 -3.89
N GLY A 79 -9.25 -20.75 -5.20
CA GLY A 79 -7.96 -20.95 -5.84
C GLY A 79 -7.09 -19.74 -5.53
N ALA A 80 -5.88 -19.95 -5.03
CA ALA A 80 -4.94 -18.85 -4.75
C ALA A 80 -4.76 -17.91 -5.96
N ASN A 81 -4.96 -18.43 -7.17
CA ASN A 81 -4.96 -17.67 -8.43
C ASN A 81 -6.13 -16.69 -8.53
N GLU A 82 -7.35 -17.09 -8.17
CA GLU A 82 -8.54 -16.24 -8.25
C GLU A 82 -8.48 -15.09 -7.22
N LEU A 83 -7.98 -15.39 -6.02
CA LEU A 83 -7.69 -14.37 -5.02
C LEU A 83 -6.60 -13.39 -5.50
N ALA A 84 -5.56 -13.90 -6.17
CA ALA A 84 -4.49 -13.07 -6.72
C ALA A 84 -5.01 -12.14 -7.84
N GLU A 85 -5.89 -12.63 -8.72
CA GLU A 85 -6.52 -11.81 -9.77
C GLU A 85 -7.43 -10.72 -9.19
N PHE A 86 -8.19 -11.03 -8.13
CA PHE A 86 -9.02 -10.03 -7.44
C PHE A 86 -8.17 -8.93 -6.78
N ILE A 87 -7.09 -9.30 -6.11
CA ILE A 87 -6.16 -8.34 -5.49
C ILE A 87 -5.49 -7.48 -6.56
N ASP A 88 -5.06 -8.05 -7.68
CA ASP A 88 -4.44 -7.32 -8.78
C ASP A 88 -5.41 -6.33 -9.44
N GLN A 89 -6.69 -6.69 -9.59
CA GLN A 89 -7.74 -5.78 -10.06
C GLN A 89 -8.00 -4.63 -9.09
N LEU A 90 -8.05 -4.89 -7.78
CA LEU A 90 -8.22 -3.85 -6.76
C LEU A 90 -7.07 -2.83 -6.79
N VAL A 91 -5.83 -3.31 -6.85
CA VAL A 91 -4.63 -2.46 -6.88
C VAL A 91 -4.52 -1.67 -8.19
N LYS A 92 -4.95 -2.24 -9.31
CA LYS A 92 -4.98 -1.54 -10.62
C LYS A 92 -6.16 -0.58 -10.76
N GLY A 93 -7.30 -0.87 -10.13
CA GLY A 93 -8.50 -0.03 -10.13
C GLY A 93 -8.29 1.31 -9.43
N GLU A 94 -7.48 1.36 -8.37
CA GLU A 94 -7.06 2.62 -7.73
C GLU A 94 -6.12 3.47 -8.59
N SER A 95 -5.55 2.91 -9.67
CA SER A 95 -4.72 3.63 -10.64
C SER A 95 -5.51 4.17 -11.84
N GLY A 96 -6.85 4.01 -11.86
CA GLY A 96 -7.74 4.43 -12.93
C GLY A 96 -8.70 5.55 -12.51
N GLU A 97 -8.56 6.69 -13.20
CA GLU A 97 -9.50 7.83 -13.25
C GLU A 97 -9.48 8.83 -12.07
N GLN A 98 -8.56 9.79 -12.15
CA GLN A 98 -8.85 11.16 -11.76
C GLN A 98 -9.54 11.89 -12.93
N PRO A 99 -10.74 12.49 -12.75
CA PRO A 99 -11.25 13.51 -13.67
C PRO A 99 -10.43 14.82 -13.59
#